data_AF-A0A1F9ME28-F1
#
_entry.id   AF-A0A1F9ME28-F1
#
_cell.length_a   1.000
_cell.length_b   1.000
_cell.length_c   1.000
_cell.angle_alpha   90.00
_cell.angle_beta   90.00
_cell.angle_gamma   90.00
#
_symmetry.space_group_name_H-M   'P 1'
#
loop_
_entity.id
_entity.type
_entity.pdbx_description
1 polymer ?
#
loop_
_entity_poly.entity_id
_entity_poly.type
_entity_poly.pdbx_seq_one_letter_code
_entity_poly.pdbx_strand_id
1 'polypeptide(L)'
;MKPCLIILPVIFSVLLGATEVRAEETVKHTLVVGNPKNLFFAYPLGDIHIGKPEVCNYLADRETKKVTLVPVAKGDTVLIIYDDKGKQREVINITVFSRDLERFTEELRLMLKDIDGVEVRQVGGKVVVEGEVFFQDDLKVINQVVAGSDDVVLKVTVSQDFKRILAQKIKREIGEPDIEVQAFRDKLILKGRVYSEKARDRAMRLAKLYWDPPTSVVDALDVVEEQKRPERADTIQITAHYIELTKMLNQNFLFKWTPFPDAKAEMHVFFDPTSNSSTTTGGVTAMFSDLIPRLNYMKSLGVVRVMENPTVSVKDGGQAMVFAGSKIMIPVATEEGSKMTTEDIGVTFMVSPRKILNEIELGIQVKVAALGTPTAAGTFVVDRNEVSTHQIVRSGESVVIGGILRTSTANVRDRQPPETEAAPGLFTLFKTRDFSMHRAQFMIFITPRILEFAKDANSELKDYFNLQEVYPPKATTERGQ
;
A
#
# COMPACT_ATOMS: atom_id res chain seq x y z
N MET A 1 -9.29 61.44 -113.30
CA MET A 1 -9.07 62.86 -113.64
C MET A 1 -10.27 63.66 -113.13
N LYS A 2 -10.04 64.56 -112.16
CA LYS A 2 -10.85 65.73 -111.70
C LYS A 2 -12.30 65.49 -111.22
N PRO A 3 -12.86 66.33 -110.32
CA PRO A 3 -12.20 67.14 -109.28
C PRO A 3 -12.98 67.29 -107.94
N CYS A 4 -12.25 67.74 -106.91
CA CYS A 4 -12.56 68.85 -106.00
C CYS A 4 -13.90 68.88 -105.23
N LEU A 5 -13.82 68.86 -103.88
CA LEU A 5 -14.20 70.01 -103.05
C LEU A 5 -13.62 69.88 -101.64
N ILE A 6 -12.76 70.83 -101.27
CA ILE A 6 -12.22 71.02 -99.91
C ILE A 6 -13.28 71.79 -99.12
N ILE A 7 -13.80 71.21 -98.04
CA ILE A 7 -14.62 71.91 -97.04
C ILE A 7 -13.94 71.76 -95.69
N LEU A 8 -13.45 72.88 -95.18
CA LEU A 8 -12.89 73.07 -93.84
C LEU A 8 -14.07 73.17 -92.85
N PRO A 9 -14.20 72.32 -91.82
CA PRO A 9 -15.19 72.56 -90.77
C PRO A 9 -14.62 73.52 -89.72
N VAL A 10 -15.32 74.64 -89.56
CA VAL A 10 -15.18 75.62 -88.48
C VAL A 10 -15.44 74.91 -87.15
N ILE A 11 -14.43 74.89 -86.26
CA ILE A 11 -14.57 74.39 -84.89
C ILE A 11 -15.31 75.46 -84.08
N PHE A 12 -16.61 75.23 -83.86
CA PHE A 12 -17.45 76.02 -82.98
C PHE A 12 -17.23 75.51 -81.54
N SER A 13 -16.37 76.18 -80.78
CA SER A 13 -16.21 75.93 -79.33
C SER A 13 -17.46 76.35 -78.58
N VAL A 14 -18.33 75.38 -78.30
CA VAL A 14 -19.41 75.52 -77.31
C VAL A 14 -18.78 75.41 -75.93
N LEU A 15 -18.65 76.54 -75.25
CA LEU A 15 -18.28 76.60 -73.84
C LEU A 15 -19.49 76.11 -73.02
N LEU A 16 -19.61 74.80 -72.81
CA LEU A 16 -20.54 74.25 -71.83
C LEU A 16 -20.00 74.63 -70.44
N GLY A 17 -20.64 75.62 -69.82
CA GLY A 17 -20.44 75.89 -68.39
C GLY A 17 -20.91 74.68 -67.60
N ALA A 18 -19.98 73.82 -67.20
CA ALA A 18 -20.22 72.81 -66.19
C ALA A 18 -20.40 73.56 -64.86
N THR A 19 -21.64 73.81 -64.47
CA THR A 19 -21.94 74.06 -63.06
C THR A 19 -21.66 72.77 -62.32
N GLU A 20 -20.48 72.67 -61.71
CA GLU A 20 -20.20 71.65 -60.70
C GLU A 20 -21.27 71.78 -59.62
N VAL A 21 -22.21 70.84 -59.58
CA VAL A 21 -23.07 70.61 -58.42
C VAL A 21 -22.14 70.12 -57.33
N ARG A 22 -21.64 71.05 -56.51
CA ARG A 22 -20.86 70.75 -55.31
C ARG A 22 -21.78 69.96 -54.39
N ALA A 23 -21.46 68.69 -54.18
CA ALA A 23 -22.13 67.86 -53.19
C ALA A 23 -22.07 68.60 -51.84
N GLU A 24 -23.22 68.94 -51.27
CA GLU A 24 -23.31 69.45 -49.90
C GLU A 24 -22.63 68.43 -48.98
N GLU A 25 -21.69 68.91 -48.19
CA GLU A 25 -20.92 68.10 -47.27
C GLU A 25 -21.86 67.58 -46.18
N THR A 26 -22.40 66.37 -46.34
CA THR A 26 -23.29 65.75 -45.36
C THR A 26 -22.55 65.57 -44.03
N VAL A 27 -22.95 66.36 -43.03
CA VAL A 27 -22.39 66.26 -41.68
C VAL A 27 -23.00 65.05 -40.99
N LYS A 28 -22.16 64.19 -40.42
CA LYS A 28 -22.61 63.02 -39.64
C LYS A 28 -22.54 63.32 -38.15
N HIS A 29 -23.60 62.98 -37.42
CA HIS A 29 -23.64 63.08 -35.97
C HIS A 29 -24.10 61.76 -35.35
N THR A 30 -23.30 61.28 -34.42
CA THR A 30 -23.65 60.15 -33.56
C THR A 30 -24.16 60.68 -32.23
N LEU A 31 -25.33 60.19 -31.81
CA LEU A 31 -25.97 60.56 -30.55
C LEU A 31 -26.31 59.31 -29.74
N VAL A 32 -26.53 59.50 -28.45
CA VAL A 32 -26.98 58.46 -27.52
C VAL A 32 -28.33 58.88 -26.95
N VAL A 33 -29.29 57.96 -26.90
CA VAL A 33 -30.65 58.22 -26.37
C VAL A 33 -30.57 58.94 -25.02
N GLY A 34 -31.34 60.03 -24.86
CA GLY A 34 -31.38 60.84 -23.64
C GLY A 34 -30.27 61.88 -23.48
N ASN A 35 -29.24 61.90 -24.35
CA ASN A 35 -28.16 62.89 -24.32
C ASN A 35 -28.34 63.94 -25.42
N PRO A 36 -28.93 65.13 -25.12
CA PRO A 36 -29.16 66.15 -26.13
C PRO A 36 -27.85 66.82 -26.59
N LYS A 37 -27.81 67.23 -27.86
CA LYS A 37 -26.64 67.90 -28.46
C LYS A 37 -27.02 69.25 -29.06
N ASN A 38 -26.29 70.29 -28.70
CA ASN A 38 -26.49 71.63 -29.25
C ASN A 38 -25.65 71.83 -30.52
N LEU A 39 -26.28 72.34 -31.57
CA LEU A 39 -25.66 72.81 -32.80
C LEU A 39 -25.89 74.31 -32.92
N PHE A 40 -24.87 75.05 -33.32
CA PHE A 40 -24.91 76.50 -33.49
C PHE A 40 -24.64 76.86 -34.95
N PHE A 41 -25.42 77.79 -35.49
CA PHE A 41 -25.40 78.13 -36.90
C PHE A 41 -25.02 79.60 -37.11
N ALA A 42 -24.22 79.86 -38.16
CA ALA A 42 -23.79 81.21 -38.48
C ALA A 42 -24.88 82.06 -39.15
N TYR A 43 -25.93 81.42 -39.67
CA TYR A 43 -27.04 82.03 -40.42
C TYR A 43 -28.35 82.01 -39.61
N PRO A 44 -29.31 82.92 -39.90
CA PRO A 44 -30.65 82.85 -39.33
C PRO A 44 -31.35 81.55 -39.73
N LEU A 45 -31.99 80.89 -38.76
CA LEU A 45 -32.66 79.61 -38.96
C LEU A 45 -34.07 79.80 -39.52
N GLY A 46 -34.34 79.22 -40.68
CA GLY A 46 -35.66 79.16 -41.30
C GLY A 46 -36.43 77.91 -40.87
N ASP A 47 -36.87 77.14 -41.87
CA ASP A 47 -37.55 75.85 -41.65
C ASP A 47 -36.54 74.74 -41.37
N ILE A 48 -36.94 73.81 -40.51
CA ILE A 48 -36.14 72.66 -40.13
C ILE A 48 -37.02 71.43 -40.28
N HIS A 49 -36.51 70.41 -40.95
CA HIS A 49 -37.21 69.15 -41.18
C HIS A 49 -36.42 68.00 -40.60
N ILE A 50 -37.10 67.09 -39.92
CA ILE A 50 -36.51 65.83 -39.45
C ILE A 50 -37.24 64.66 -40.09
N GLY A 51 -36.48 63.71 -40.65
CA GLY A 51 -37.03 62.58 -41.39
C GLY A 51 -37.83 61.62 -40.50
N LYS A 52 -37.25 61.22 -39.35
CA LYS A 52 -37.85 60.33 -38.36
C LYS A 52 -37.81 60.96 -36.96
N PRO A 53 -38.85 61.70 -36.55
CA PRO A 53 -38.95 62.33 -35.23
C PRO A 53 -38.89 61.33 -34.07
N GLU A 54 -39.32 60.10 -34.28
CA GLU A 54 -39.31 59.01 -33.30
C GLU A 54 -37.88 58.53 -32.95
N VAL A 55 -36.91 58.77 -33.83
CA VAL A 55 -35.49 58.44 -33.61
C VAL A 55 -34.77 59.59 -32.92
N CYS A 56 -34.93 60.80 -33.44
CA CYS A 56 -34.38 62.02 -32.87
C CYS A 56 -35.37 63.15 -33.11
N ASN A 57 -35.55 64.01 -32.12
CA ASN A 57 -36.33 65.23 -32.23
C ASN A 57 -35.39 66.45 -32.14
N TYR A 58 -35.91 67.66 -32.32
CA TYR A 58 -35.14 68.88 -32.19
C TYR A 58 -35.92 70.01 -31.51
N LEU A 59 -35.19 70.91 -30.86
CA LEU A 59 -35.69 72.18 -30.35
C LEU A 59 -34.87 73.31 -31.00
N ALA A 60 -35.53 74.23 -31.69
CA ALA A 60 -34.87 75.32 -32.38
C ALA A 60 -35.08 76.64 -31.64
N ASP A 61 -33.99 77.33 -31.34
CA ASP A 61 -33.96 78.69 -30.82
C ASP A 61 -33.39 79.60 -31.93
N ARG A 62 -34.29 80.35 -32.57
CA ARG A 62 -33.98 81.19 -33.74
C ARG A 62 -33.26 82.48 -33.35
N GLU A 63 -33.42 82.96 -32.12
CA GLU A 63 -32.73 84.17 -31.63
C GLU A 63 -31.24 83.89 -31.43
N THR A 64 -30.93 82.75 -30.81
CA THR A 64 -29.55 82.34 -30.55
C THR A 64 -28.95 81.47 -31.67
N LYS A 65 -29.70 81.25 -32.77
CA LYS A 65 -29.31 80.41 -33.92
C LYS A 65 -28.84 79.02 -33.49
N LYS A 66 -29.56 78.41 -32.55
CA LYS A 66 -29.21 77.14 -31.92
C LYS A 66 -30.27 76.08 -32.21
N VAL A 67 -29.84 74.87 -32.57
CA VAL A 67 -30.70 73.69 -32.64
C VAL A 67 -30.21 72.66 -31.65
N THR A 68 -31.06 72.27 -30.69
CA THR A 68 -30.79 71.19 -29.75
C THR A 68 -31.41 69.91 -30.28
N LEU A 69 -30.57 68.94 -30.66
CA LEU A 69 -30.99 67.59 -31.01
C LEU A 69 -31.34 66.82 -29.75
N VAL A 70 -32.48 66.13 -29.74
CA VAL A 70 -33.00 65.35 -28.61
C VAL A 70 -33.18 63.89 -29.09
N PRO A 71 -32.21 63.00 -28.87
CA PRO A 71 -32.28 61.61 -29.30
C PRO A 71 -33.32 60.82 -28.47
N VAL A 72 -34.28 60.19 -29.15
CA VAL A 72 -35.45 59.53 -28.54
C VAL A 72 -35.35 58.00 -28.61
N ALA A 73 -34.96 57.44 -29.76
CA ALA A 73 -34.85 55.99 -29.94
C ALA A 73 -33.69 55.62 -30.88
N LYS A 74 -33.21 54.38 -30.77
CA LYS A 74 -32.15 53.86 -31.64
C LYS A 74 -32.59 53.84 -33.10
N GLY A 75 -31.74 54.35 -33.99
CA GLY A 75 -31.99 54.33 -35.43
C GLY A 75 -31.26 55.44 -36.18
N ASP A 76 -31.52 55.52 -37.48
CA ASP A 76 -30.97 56.55 -38.36
C ASP A 76 -32.08 57.52 -38.80
N THR A 77 -31.76 58.81 -38.77
CA THR A 77 -32.62 59.91 -39.22
C THR A 77 -31.79 61.02 -39.87
N VAL A 78 -32.45 61.92 -40.57
CA VAL A 78 -31.79 63.05 -41.25
C VAL A 78 -32.46 64.35 -40.82
N LEU A 79 -31.65 65.37 -40.53
CA LEU A 79 -32.11 66.73 -40.26
C LEU A 79 -31.72 67.61 -41.46
N ILE A 80 -32.68 68.32 -42.04
CA ILE A 80 -32.47 69.27 -43.12
C ILE A 80 -32.80 70.66 -42.59
N ILE A 81 -31.87 71.60 -42.77
CA ILE A 81 -31.98 72.96 -42.25
C ILE A 81 -31.99 73.95 -43.42
N TYR A 82 -32.99 74.84 -43.42
CA TYR A 82 -33.12 75.95 -44.35
C TYR A 82 -32.77 77.27 -43.66
N ASP A 83 -32.29 78.26 -44.42
CA ASP A 83 -32.16 79.63 -43.93
C ASP A 83 -33.50 80.38 -43.93
N ASP A 84 -33.51 81.58 -43.35
CA ASP A 84 -34.67 82.49 -43.31
C ASP A 84 -35.17 82.94 -44.69
N LYS A 85 -34.44 82.64 -45.76
CA LYS A 85 -34.80 82.91 -47.15
C LYS A 85 -35.26 81.65 -47.90
N GLY A 86 -35.40 80.52 -47.20
CA GLY A 86 -35.88 79.26 -47.76
C GLY A 86 -34.83 78.49 -48.58
N LYS A 87 -33.55 78.86 -48.52
CA LYS A 87 -32.47 78.09 -49.17
C LYS A 87 -32.01 76.97 -48.23
N GLN A 88 -31.91 75.75 -48.74
CA GLN A 88 -31.30 74.63 -48.01
C GLN A 88 -29.83 74.96 -47.71
N ARG A 89 -29.43 74.77 -46.46
CA ARG A 89 -28.09 75.08 -45.98
C ARG A 89 -27.31 73.83 -45.63
N GLU A 90 -27.94 72.93 -44.88
CA GLU A 90 -27.27 71.75 -44.32
C GLU A 90 -28.20 70.53 -44.30
N VAL A 91 -27.59 69.37 -44.57
CA VAL A 91 -28.20 68.05 -44.42
C VAL A 91 -27.33 67.25 -43.45
N ILE A 92 -27.89 66.94 -42.29
CA ILE A 92 -27.20 66.27 -41.18
C ILE A 92 -27.74 64.87 -41.01
N ASN A 93 -26.89 63.87 -41.23
CA ASN A 93 -27.23 62.47 -40.95
C ASN A 93 -26.99 62.18 -39.47
N ILE A 94 -28.03 61.72 -38.78
CA ILE A 94 -28.02 61.46 -37.35
C ILE A 94 -28.21 59.96 -37.12
N THR A 95 -27.25 59.33 -36.47
CA THR A 95 -27.36 57.95 -35.98
C THR A 95 -27.46 57.98 -34.47
N VAL A 96 -28.53 57.40 -33.92
CA VAL A 96 -28.79 57.33 -32.49
C VAL A 96 -28.55 55.90 -32.01
N PHE A 97 -27.65 55.75 -31.03
CA PHE A 97 -27.41 54.49 -30.33
C PHE A 97 -28.18 54.46 -29.01
N SER A 98 -28.61 53.27 -28.57
CA SER A 98 -29.29 53.09 -27.27
C SER A 98 -28.40 53.46 -26.08
N ARG A 99 -27.09 53.32 -26.23
CA ARG A 99 -26.09 53.65 -25.21
C ARG A 99 -24.79 54.06 -25.87
N ASP A 100 -23.94 54.69 -25.08
CA ASP A 100 -22.55 54.95 -25.44
C ASP A 100 -21.78 53.63 -25.41
N LEU A 101 -21.54 53.05 -26.59
CA LEU A 101 -20.84 51.78 -26.72
C LEU A 101 -19.35 51.89 -26.39
N GLU A 102 -18.74 53.06 -26.57
CA GLU A 102 -17.32 53.27 -26.29
C GLU A 102 -17.11 53.28 -24.77
N ARG A 103 -17.92 54.07 -24.06
CA ARG A 103 -17.92 54.07 -22.59
C ARG A 103 -18.28 52.69 -22.01
N PHE A 104 -19.29 52.03 -22.56
CA PHE A 104 -19.67 50.68 -22.11
C PHE A 104 -18.56 49.65 -22.34
N THR A 105 -17.83 49.76 -23.45
CA THR A 105 -16.67 48.90 -23.75
C THR A 105 -15.56 49.09 -22.72
N GLU A 106 -15.26 50.33 -22.33
CA GLU A 106 -14.26 50.61 -21.30
C GLU A 106 -14.69 50.11 -19.91
N GLU A 107 -15.96 50.25 -19.56
CA GLU A 107 -16.50 49.69 -18.31
C GLU A 107 -16.37 48.15 -18.28
N LEU A 108 -16.73 47.47 -19.39
CA LEU A 108 -16.53 46.02 -19.51
C LEU A 108 -15.06 45.61 -19.44
N ARG A 109 -14.16 46.38 -20.06
CA ARG A 109 -12.70 46.13 -19.96
C ARG A 109 -12.21 46.22 -18.52
N LEU A 110 -12.69 47.22 -17.77
CA LEU A 110 -12.32 47.38 -16.36
C LEU A 110 -12.87 46.23 -15.50
N MET A 111 -14.10 45.79 -15.73
CA MET A 111 -14.72 44.69 -14.98
C MET A 111 -14.07 43.33 -15.26
N LEU A 112 -13.56 43.11 -16.48
CA LEU A 112 -12.96 41.85 -16.90
C LEU A 112 -11.42 41.86 -16.87
N LYS A 113 -10.81 42.92 -16.35
CA LYS A 113 -9.35 43.13 -16.37
C LYS A 113 -8.56 42.02 -15.67
N ASP A 114 -9.12 41.45 -14.61
CA ASP A 114 -8.45 40.42 -13.79
C ASP A 114 -8.60 39.01 -14.38
N ILE A 115 -9.33 38.86 -15.50
CA ILE A 115 -9.52 37.58 -16.17
C ILE A 115 -8.57 37.48 -17.36
N ASP A 116 -7.56 36.63 -17.22
CA ASP A 116 -6.58 36.38 -18.27
C ASP A 116 -7.23 35.73 -19.51
N GLY A 117 -6.70 36.07 -20.69
CA GLY A 117 -7.08 35.44 -21.95
C GLY A 117 -8.41 35.95 -22.54
N VAL A 118 -8.99 37.02 -21.99
CA VAL A 118 -10.23 37.64 -22.49
C VAL A 118 -9.94 39.00 -23.12
N GLU A 119 -10.47 39.20 -24.32
CA GLU A 119 -10.45 40.48 -25.02
C GLU A 119 -11.84 41.06 -25.18
N VAL A 120 -11.95 42.38 -25.03
CA VAL A 120 -13.19 43.14 -25.27
C VAL A 120 -12.96 44.13 -26.40
N ARG A 121 -13.73 43.98 -27.48
CA ARG A 121 -13.65 44.84 -28.68
C ARG A 121 -15.03 45.26 -29.15
N GLN A 122 -15.16 46.51 -29.59
CA GLN A 122 -16.37 46.97 -30.26
C GLN A 122 -16.34 46.55 -31.74
N VAL A 123 -17.41 45.92 -32.21
CA VAL A 123 -17.59 45.54 -33.62
C VAL A 123 -18.94 46.08 -34.09
N GLY A 124 -18.90 47.22 -34.79
CA GLY A 124 -20.11 47.93 -35.21
C GLY A 124 -20.94 48.43 -34.02
N GLY A 125 -22.22 48.05 -33.99
CA GLY A 125 -23.16 48.39 -32.93
C GLY A 125 -23.20 47.41 -31.75
N LYS A 126 -22.23 46.50 -31.64
CA LYS A 126 -22.13 45.49 -30.56
C LYS A 126 -20.73 45.47 -29.96
N VAL A 127 -20.64 44.96 -28.73
CA VAL A 127 -19.39 44.65 -28.04
C VAL A 127 -19.18 43.15 -28.08
N VAL A 128 -18.01 42.71 -28.54
CA VAL A 128 -17.61 41.30 -28.57
C VAL A 128 -16.65 41.05 -27.41
N VAL A 129 -16.98 40.07 -26.58
CA VAL A 129 -16.10 39.53 -25.55
C VAL A 129 -15.64 38.16 -26.03
N GLU A 130 -14.37 38.02 -26.39
CA GLU A 130 -13.83 36.78 -26.95
C GLU A 130 -12.49 36.38 -26.34
N GLY A 131 -12.20 35.08 -26.35
CA GLY A 131 -10.97 34.57 -25.76
C GLY A 131 -11.06 33.15 -25.22
N GLU A 132 -9.97 32.71 -24.59
CA GLU A 132 -9.88 31.43 -23.89
C GLU A 132 -9.54 31.65 -22.43
N VAL A 133 -10.38 31.14 -21.53
CA VAL A 133 -10.14 31.17 -20.09
C VAL A 133 -9.60 29.83 -19.60
N PHE A 134 -8.86 29.87 -18.50
CA PHE A 134 -8.26 28.66 -17.91
C PHE A 134 -9.25 27.93 -16.98
N PHE A 135 -10.07 28.67 -16.24
CA PHE A 135 -10.97 28.11 -15.25
C PHE A 135 -12.44 28.32 -15.63
N GLN A 136 -13.29 27.38 -15.20
CA GLN A 136 -14.74 27.48 -15.37
C GLN A 136 -15.33 28.63 -14.54
N ASP A 137 -14.73 28.97 -13.39
CA ASP A 137 -15.20 30.07 -12.55
C ASP A 137 -15.06 31.42 -13.24
N ASP A 138 -13.98 31.64 -13.98
CA ASP A 138 -13.80 32.85 -14.80
C ASP A 138 -14.92 32.96 -15.85
N LEU A 139 -15.26 31.85 -16.50
CA LEU A 139 -16.37 31.81 -17.47
C LEU A 139 -17.72 32.13 -16.79
N LYS A 140 -17.95 31.66 -15.56
CA LYS A 140 -19.16 31.99 -14.79
C LYS A 140 -19.21 33.49 -14.48
N VAL A 141 -18.10 34.08 -14.05
CA VAL A 141 -17.99 35.52 -13.78
C VAL A 141 -18.26 36.32 -15.05
N ILE A 142 -17.65 35.97 -16.18
CA ILE A 142 -17.90 36.63 -17.46
C ILE A 142 -19.39 36.57 -17.82
N ASN A 143 -19.98 35.37 -17.77
CA ASN A 143 -21.42 35.18 -18.04
C ASN A 143 -22.30 36.05 -17.14
N GLN A 144 -21.94 36.21 -15.87
CA GLN A 144 -22.66 37.06 -14.92
C GLN A 144 -22.50 38.54 -15.23
N VAL A 145 -21.30 38.98 -15.61
CA VAL A 145 -21.00 40.38 -15.97
C VAL A 145 -21.74 40.79 -17.25
N VAL A 146 -21.82 39.90 -18.25
CA VAL A 146 -22.51 40.19 -19.52
C VAL A 146 -24.00 39.87 -19.49
N ALA A 147 -24.51 39.31 -18.38
CA ALA A 147 -25.90 38.90 -18.26
C ALA A 147 -26.87 40.08 -18.51
N GLY A 148 -27.88 39.85 -19.36
CA GLY A 148 -28.91 40.85 -19.66
C GLY A 148 -28.47 41.99 -20.60
N SER A 149 -27.30 41.90 -21.23
CA SER A 149 -26.83 42.88 -22.21
C SER A 149 -27.02 42.41 -23.65
N ASP A 150 -28.05 42.91 -24.35
CA ASP A 150 -28.36 42.54 -25.76
C ASP A 150 -27.30 43.01 -26.78
N ASP A 151 -26.51 44.00 -26.39
CA ASP A 151 -25.44 44.59 -27.18
C ASP A 151 -24.12 43.80 -27.08
N VAL A 152 -24.06 42.74 -26.26
CA VAL A 152 -22.84 41.93 -26.06
C VAL A 152 -22.94 40.60 -26.83
N VAL A 153 -21.86 40.24 -27.52
CA VAL A 153 -21.66 38.91 -28.13
C VAL A 153 -20.55 38.21 -27.38
N LEU A 154 -20.89 37.12 -26.68
CA LEU A 154 -19.92 36.31 -25.93
C LEU A 154 -19.39 35.16 -26.81
N LYS A 155 -18.06 35.11 -26.97
CA LYS A 155 -17.31 34.06 -27.66
C LYS A 155 -16.12 33.61 -26.82
N VAL A 156 -16.37 33.33 -25.55
CA VAL A 156 -15.33 32.83 -24.63
C VAL A 156 -15.49 31.33 -24.45
N THR A 157 -14.39 30.60 -24.47
CA THR A 157 -14.36 29.16 -24.23
C THR A 157 -13.31 28.79 -23.18
N VAL A 158 -13.44 27.59 -22.60
CA VAL A 158 -12.42 27.08 -21.66
C VAL A 158 -11.31 26.37 -22.44
N SER A 159 -10.07 26.76 -22.19
CA SER A 159 -8.90 26.24 -22.88
C SER A 159 -8.75 24.72 -22.70
N GLN A 160 -8.66 23.99 -23.81
CA GLN A 160 -8.47 22.53 -23.80
C GLN A 160 -7.02 22.16 -23.45
N ASP A 161 -6.05 22.98 -23.84
CA ASP A 161 -4.64 22.74 -23.55
C ASP A 161 -4.36 22.89 -22.06
N PHE A 162 -4.97 23.89 -21.41
CA PHE A 162 -4.88 24.04 -19.96
C PHE A 162 -5.44 22.82 -19.22
N LYS A 163 -6.59 22.28 -19.67
CA LYS A 163 -7.16 21.04 -19.11
C LYS A 163 -6.22 19.85 -19.24
N ARG A 164 -5.47 19.74 -20.34
CA ARG A 164 -4.45 18.68 -20.52
C ARG A 164 -3.29 18.85 -19.55
N ILE A 165 -2.82 20.09 -19.34
CA ILE A 165 -1.77 20.41 -18.36
C ILE A 165 -2.25 20.08 -16.93
N LEU A 166 -3.50 20.44 -16.61
CA LEU A 166 -4.11 20.13 -15.32
C LEU A 166 -4.22 18.62 -15.10
N ALA A 167 -4.65 17.85 -16.11
CA ALA A 167 -4.68 16.39 -16.04
C ALA A 167 -3.28 15.80 -15.80
N GLN A 168 -2.23 16.34 -16.43
CA GLN A 168 -0.86 15.93 -16.16
C GLN A 168 -0.41 16.27 -14.74
N LYS A 169 -0.83 17.42 -14.20
CA LYS A 169 -0.55 17.80 -12.81
C LYS A 169 -1.25 16.85 -11.83
N ILE A 170 -2.52 16.54 -12.07
CA ILE A 170 -3.29 15.55 -11.28
C ILE A 170 -2.62 14.18 -11.32
N LYS A 171 -2.16 13.71 -12.49
CA LYS A 171 -1.41 12.45 -12.59
C LYS A 171 -0.17 12.44 -11.69
N ARG A 172 0.59 13.53 -11.68
CA ARG A 172 1.79 13.65 -10.84
C ARG A 172 1.47 13.66 -9.35
N GLU A 173 0.41 14.36 -8.94
CA GLU A 173 -0.03 14.44 -7.54
C GLU A 173 -0.61 13.11 -7.01
N ILE A 174 -1.28 12.34 -7.88
CA ILE A 174 -1.77 11.00 -7.52
C ILE A 174 -0.59 10.07 -7.21
N GLY A 175 0.46 10.11 -8.02
CA GLY A 175 1.72 9.39 -7.77
C GLY A 175 1.66 7.87 -7.96
N GLU A 176 0.56 7.34 -8.50
CA GLU A 176 0.39 5.91 -8.79
C GLU A 176 0.83 5.60 -10.24
N PRO A 177 1.76 4.67 -10.46
CA PRO A 177 2.35 4.41 -11.78
C PRO A 177 1.35 3.79 -12.76
N ASP A 178 0.45 2.94 -12.25
CA ASP A 178 -0.56 2.21 -13.03
C ASP A 178 -1.83 3.04 -13.29
N ILE A 179 -1.91 4.28 -12.80
CA ILE A 179 -3.02 5.21 -13.05
C ILE A 179 -2.67 6.16 -14.20
N GLU A 180 -3.50 6.12 -15.25
CA GLU A 180 -3.53 7.14 -16.30
C GLU A 180 -4.65 8.14 -16.04
N VAL A 181 -4.33 9.42 -16.27
CA VAL A 181 -5.28 10.53 -16.17
C VAL A 181 -5.39 11.18 -17.55
N GLN A 182 -6.60 11.25 -18.10
CA GLN A 182 -6.87 11.83 -19.41
C GLN A 182 -8.01 12.85 -19.32
N ALA A 183 -7.76 14.06 -19.82
CA ALA A 183 -8.80 15.06 -20.02
C ALA A 183 -9.43 14.87 -21.42
N PHE A 184 -10.76 14.78 -21.47
CA PHE A 184 -11.51 14.72 -22.71
C PHE A 184 -12.73 15.64 -22.62
N ARG A 185 -12.72 16.74 -23.39
CA ARG A 185 -13.74 17.80 -23.37
C ARG A 185 -13.90 18.43 -21.98
N ASP A 186 -14.94 18.04 -21.26
CA ASP A 186 -15.30 18.48 -19.92
C ASP A 186 -15.03 17.40 -18.85
N LYS A 187 -14.66 16.19 -19.26
CA LYS A 187 -14.46 15.04 -18.38
C LYS A 187 -13.00 14.78 -18.08
N LEU A 188 -12.73 14.34 -16.86
CA LEU A 188 -11.46 13.77 -16.45
C LEU A 188 -11.66 12.28 -16.22
N ILE A 189 -10.89 11.45 -16.92
CA ILE A 189 -10.99 10.00 -16.83
C ILE A 189 -9.75 9.49 -16.11
N LEU A 190 -9.96 8.79 -14.99
CA LEU A 190 -8.94 8.02 -14.29
C LEU A 190 -9.10 6.57 -14.70
N LYS A 191 -8.08 5.99 -15.32
CA LYS A 191 -8.11 4.61 -15.81
C LYS A 191 -6.84 3.87 -15.45
N GLY A 192 -6.93 2.55 -15.35
CA GLY A 192 -5.80 1.69 -15.01
C GLY A 192 -6.08 0.88 -13.76
N ARG A 193 -5.01 0.35 -13.15
CA ARG A 193 -5.13 -0.61 -12.04
C ARG A 193 -4.71 0.02 -10.73
N VAL A 194 -5.38 -0.36 -9.66
CA VAL A 194 -5.06 0.06 -8.29
C VAL A 194 -5.08 -1.14 -7.36
N TYR A 195 -4.12 -1.19 -6.43
CA TYR A 195 -3.90 -2.37 -5.57
C TYR A 195 -4.65 -2.31 -4.23
N SER A 196 -5.44 -1.26 -4.00
CA SER A 196 -6.32 -1.16 -2.84
C SER A 196 -7.46 -0.19 -3.08
N GLU A 197 -8.60 -0.44 -2.43
CA GLU A 197 -9.73 0.49 -2.44
C GLU A 197 -9.36 1.87 -1.86
N LYS A 198 -8.50 1.90 -0.84
CA LYS A 198 -7.98 3.14 -0.26
C LYS A 198 -7.18 3.98 -1.28
N ALA A 199 -6.39 3.32 -2.13
CA ALA A 199 -5.63 4.00 -3.18
C ALA A 199 -6.57 4.58 -4.25
N ARG A 200 -7.59 3.81 -4.69
CA ARG A 200 -8.65 4.29 -5.58
C ARG A 200 -9.31 5.55 -5.01
N ASP A 201 -9.75 5.49 -3.76
CA ASP A 201 -10.46 6.58 -3.12
C ASP A 201 -9.59 7.83 -2.95
N ARG A 202 -8.29 7.66 -2.65
CA ARG A 202 -7.33 8.76 -2.59
C ARG A 202 -7.17 9.42 -3.97
N ALA A 203 -6.98 8.62 -5.02
CA ALA A 203 -6.84 9.12 -6.39
C ALA A 203 -8.09 9.90 -6.83
N MET A 204 -9.28 9.36 -6.55
CA MET A 204 -10.56 10.02 -6.85
C MET A 204 -10.74 11.33 -6.07
N ARG A 205 -10.38 11.39 -4.78
CA ARG A 205 -10.45 12.64 -4.01
C ARG A 205 -9.51 13.70 -4.54
N LEU A 206 -8.26 13.34 -4.88
CA LEU A 206 -7.30 14.28 -5.46
C LEU A 206 -7.81 14.81 -6.81
N ALA A 207 -8.31 13.92 -7.68
CA ALA A 207 -8.86 14.34 -8.97
C ALA A 207 -10.03 15.32 -8.82
N LYS A 208 -10.98 15.04 -7.92
CA LYS A 208 -12.15 15.90 -7.65
C LYS A 208 -11.77 17.24 -7.02
N LEU A 209 -10.65 17.32 -6.31
CA LEU A 209 -10.18 18.59 -5.72
C LEU A 209 -9.68 19.56 -6.78
N TYR A 210 -9.04 19.06 -7.84
CA TYR A 210 -8.44 19.89 -8.88
C TYR A 210 -9.34 20.11 -10.11
N TRP A 211 -10.31 19.22 -10.37
CA TRP A 211 -11.15 19.28 -11.58
C TRP A 211 -12.53 19.89 -11.31
N ASP A 212 -12.88 20.96 -12.04
CA ASP A 212 -14.20 21.61 -12.00
C ASP A 212 -15.02 21.31 -13.29
N PRO A 213 -16.26 20.82 -13.18
CA PRO A 213 -16.93 20.40 -11.95
C PRO A 213 -16.45 19.04 -11.44
N PRO A 214 -16.46 18.81 -10.11
CA PRO A 214 -16.00 17.54 -9.52
C PRO A 214 -16.85 16.34 -9.96
N THR A 215 -18.07 16.59 -10.43
CA THR A 215 -18.96 15.57 -11.01
C THR A 215 -18.49 15.06 -12.37
N SER A 216 -17.60 15.78 -13.05
CA SER A 216 -17.05 15.37 -14.35
C SER A 216 -15.83 14.45 -14.26
N VAL A 217 -15.46 14.04 -13.04
CA VAL A 217 -14.43 13.03 -12.81
C VAL A 217 -15.05 11.63 -12.93
N VAL A 218 -14.59 10.86 -13.91
CA VAL A 218 -15.03 9.50 -14.22
C VAL A 218 -14.04 8.50 -13.62
N ASP A 219 -14.57 7.59 -12.81
CA ASP A 219 -13.83 6.44 -12.28
C ASP A 219 -13.90 5.29 -13.29
N ALA A 220 -12.75 4.94 -13.86
CA ALA A 220 -12.56 3.75 -14.67
C ALA A 220 -11.35 2.94 -14.15
N LEU A 221 -11.15 2.95 -12.83
CA LEU A 221 -10.07 2.24 -12.15
C LEU A 221 -10.51 0.83 -11.77
N ASP A 222 -9.67 -0.15 -12.11
CA ASP A 222 -9.84 -1.54 -11.72
C ASP A 222 -9.09 -1.82 -10.42
N VAL A 223 -9.82 -2.15 -9.36
CA VAL A 223 -9.22 -2.58 -8.08
C VAL A 223 -8.82 -4.04 -8.22
N VAL A 224 -7.52 -4.27 -8.36
CA VAL A 224 -6.95 -5.61 -8.38
C VAL A 224 -6.27 -5.81 -7.05
N GLU A 225 -6.92 -6.51 -6.12
CA GLU A 225 -6.26 -6.95 -4.90
C GLU A 225 -5.08 -7.83 -5.30
N GLU A 226 -3.86 -7.32 -5.07
CA GLU A 226 -2.67 -8.12 -5.24
C GLU A 226 -2.81 -9.29 -4.29
N GLN A 227 -2.92 -10.51 -4.83
CA GLN A 227 -2.82 -11.72 -4.02
C GLN A 227 -1.44 -11.68 -3.39
N LYS A 228 -1.34 -11.16 -2.17
CA LYS A 228 -0.09 -11.21 -1.41
C LYS A 228 0.31 -12.66 -1.41
N ARG A 229 1.43 -12.95 -2.08
CA ARG A 229 2.09 -14.25 -1.96
C ARG A 229 2.14 -14.53 -0.46
N PRO A 230 1.61 -15.68 0.02
CA PRO A 230 1.58 -15.95 1.44
C PRO A 230 2.97 -15.63 1.98
N GLU A 231 3.02 -14.70 2.94
CA GLU A 231 4.25 -14.24 3.54
C GLU A 231 5.04 -15.49 3.89
N ARG A 232 6.30 -15.58 3.43
CA ARG A 232 7.09 -16.80 3.61
C ARG A 232 7.15 -17.08 5.10
N ALA A 233 6.36 -18.06 5.54
CA ALA A 233 6.39 -18.49 6.92
C ALA A 233 7.77 -19.10 7.15
N ASP A 234 8.50 -18.57 8.13
CA ASP A 234 9.79 -19.10 8.52
C ASP A 234 9.66 -20.57 8.88
N THR A 235 10.67 -21.34 8.52
CA THR A 235 10.76 -22.74 8.92
C THR A 235 11.61 -22.81 10.17
N ILE A 236 11.11 -23.48 11.21
CA ILE A 236 11.84 -23.68 12.46
C ILE A 236 12.26 -25.14 12.49
N GLN A 237 13.57 -25.38 12.57
CA GLN A 237 14.14 -26.70 12.79
C GLN A 237 14.43 -26.88 14.27
N ILE A 238 14.03 -28.02 14.82
CA ILE A 238 14.24 -28.37 16.21
C ILE A 238 14.98 -29.70 16.26
N THR A 239 16.09 -29.71 16.99
CA THR A 239 16.85 -30.93 17.28
C THR A 239 16.78 -31.21 18.77
N ALA A 240 16.34 -32.42 19.13
CA ALA A 240 16.36 -32.89 20.50
C ALA A 240 17.46 -33.94 20.69
N HIS A 241 18.21 -33.84 21.78
CA HIS A 241 19.24 -34.82 22.16
C HIS A 241 18.83 -35.51 23.45
N TYR A 242 18.56 -36.81 23.38
CA TYR A 242 18.35 -37.65 24.57
C TYR A 242 19.67 -38.29 24.99
N ILE A 243 20.13 -37.95 26.20
CA ILE A 243 21.44 -38.34 26.70
C ILE A 243 21.26 -39.16 27.97
N GLU A 244 21.76 -40.40 27.97
CA GLU A 244 21.85 -41.23 29.15
C GLU A 244 23.29 -41.26 29.67
N LEU A 245 23.44 -40.95 30.95
CA LEU A 245 24.66 -41.05 31.73
C LEU A 245 24.56 -42.26 32.64
N THR A 246 25.15 -43.37 32.22
CA THR A 246 25.28 -44.56 33.06
C THR A 246 26.65 -44.53 33.72
N LYS A 247 26.72 -44.26 35.03
CA LYS A 247 27.99 -44.35 35.76
C LYS A 247 28.03 -45.69 36.50
N MET A 248 28.70 -46.68 35.92
CA MET A 248 29.17 -47.85 36.68
C MET A 248 30.48 -47.43 37.36
N LEU A 249 30.42 -47.14 38.65
CA LEU A 249 31.56 -46.57 39.38
C LEU A 249 32.08 -47.58 40.40
N ASN A 250 33.03 -48.44 39.98
CA ASN A 250 33.97 -49.03 40.92
C ASN A 250 35.11 -48.03 41.13
N GLN A 251 34.96 -47.23 42.20
CA GLN A 251 35.95 -46.41 42.91
C GLN A 251 36.73 -45.30 42.16
N ASN A 252 36.83 -44.15 42.85
CA ASN A 252 37.77 -43.02 42.64
C ASN A 252 37.56 -42.09 41.42
N PHE A 253 36.47 -41.32 41.41
CA PHE A 253 36.48 -39.99 40.80
C PHE A 253 35.61 -39.02 41.63
N LEU A 254 36.25 -38.15 42.41
CA LEU A 254 35.60 -36.97 43.00
C LEU A 254 35.35 -35.94 41.90
N PHE A 255 34.15 -35.94 41.32
CA PHE A 255 33.63 -34.78 40.60
C PHE A 255 32.68 -34.02 41.53
N LYS A 256 33.02 -32.78 41.89
CA LYS A 256 32.15 -31.89 42.68
C LYS A 256 31.38 -30.97 41.73
N TRP A 257 30.11 -31.30 41.47
CA TRP A 257 29.17 -30.43 40.76
C TRP A 257 28.64 -29.36 41.74
N THR A 258 28.90 -28.08 41.47
CA THR A 258 28.20 -26.95 42.11
C THR A 258 27.45 -26.16 41.03
N PRO A 259 26.10 -26.23 40.97
CA PRO A 259 25.34 -25.32 40.14
C PRO A 259 25.42 -23.90 40.74
N PHE A 260 25.41 -22.88 39.89
CA PHE A 260 25.55 -21.46 40.24
C PHE A 260 24.48 -20.97 41.24
N PRO A 261 24.65 -19.78 41.87
CA PRO A 261 23.89 -19.34 43.05
C PRO A 261 22.36 -19.24 42.90
N ASP A 262 21.82 -19.14 41.68
CA ASP A 262 20.40 -18.83 41.42
C ASP A 262 19.57 -20.01 40.87
N ALA A 263 20.10 -21.24 40.88
CA ALA A 263 19.32 -22.42 40.48
C ALA A 263 18.28 -22.78 41.56
N LYS A 264 16.98 -22.58 41.26
CA LYS A 264 15.88 -23.10 42.09
C LYS A 264 15.67 -24.59 41.77
N ALA A 265 16.07 -25.46 42.70
CA ALA A 265 15.77 -26.88 42.64
C ALA A 265 14.56 -27.18 43.55
N GLU A 266 13.50 -27.75 42.99
CA GLU A 266 12.37 -28.28 43.77
C GLU A 266 12.58 -29.78 43.99
N MET A 267 12.51 -30.20 45.25
CA MET A 267 12.76 -31.57 45.69
C MET A 267 11.54 -32.09 46.45
N HIS A 268 10.89 -33.12 45.91
CA HIS A 268 9.78 -33.81 46.57
C HIS A 268 10.27 -35.16 47.10
N VAL A 269 9.98 -35.44 48.37
CA VAL A 269 10.33 -36.70 49.04
C VAL A 269 9.04 -37.46 49.30
N PHE A 270 8.91 -38.65 48.70
CA PHE A 270 7.79 -39.54 48.95
C PHE A 270 8.22 -40.66 49.92
N PHE A 271 7.44 -40.84 50.98
CA PHE A 271 7.60 -41.95 51.92
C PHE A 271 6.51 -42.99 51.68
N ASP A 272 6.92 -44.22 51.36
CA ASP A 272 6.02 -45.38 51.36
C ASP A 272 6.17 -46.13 52.70
N PRO A 273 5.14 -46.08 53.58
CA PRO A 273 5.21 -46.66 54.91
C PRO A 273 5.17 -48.20 54.91
N THR A 274 4.91 -48.85 53.76
CA THR A 274 4.80 -50.31 53.68
C THR A 274 6.12 -51.01 53.33
N SER A 275 7.05 -50.32 52.67
CA SER A 275 8.29 -50.91 52.15
C SER A 275 9.57 -50.35 52.79
N ASN A 276 9.47 -49.43 53.75
CA ASN A 276 10.60 -48.71 54.37
C ASN A 276 11.57 -48.14 53.31
N SER A 277 11.03 -47.72 52.17
CA SER A 277 11.77 -47.16 51.03
C SER A 277 11.35 -45.70 50.81
N SER A 278 12.33 -44.84 50.53
CA SER A 278 12.11 -43.43 50.18
C SER A 278 12.49 -43.20 48.72
N THR A 279 11.58 -42.57 47.97
CA THR A 279 11.84 -42.16 46.59
C THR A 279 11.88 -40.64 46.53
N THR A 280 13.05 -40.10 46.16
CA THR A 280 13.26 -38.66 45.98
C THR A 280 13.17 -38.32 44.50
N THR A 281 12.29 -37.39 44.13
CA THR A 281 12.16 -36.89 42.76
C THR A 281 12.34 -35.37 42.75
N GLY A 282 13.26 -34.88 41.94
CA GLY A 282 13.52 -33.46 41.77
C GLY A 282 13.96 -33.14 40.34
N GLY A 283 13.54 -31.97 39.84
CA GLY A 283 13.88 -31.46 38.51
C GLY A 283 14.89 -30.31 38.60
N VAL A 284 15.82 -30.24 37.66
CA VAL A 284 16.81 -29.16 37.53
C VAL A 284 16.67 -28.54 36.14
N THR A 285 16.41 -27.23 36.07
CA THR A 285 16.39 -26.46 34.81
C THR A 285 17.67 -25.63 34.71
N ALA A 286 18.43 -25.77 33.61
CA ALA A 286 19.67 -25.02 33.38
C ALA A 286 19.92 -24.73 31.89
N MET A 287 20.58 -23.61 31.58
CA MET A 287 21.00 -23.18 30.23
C MET A 287 22.53 -23.25 30.08
N PHE A 288 23.04 -23.68 28.92
CA PHE A 288 24.48 -23.82 28.65
C PHE A 288 24.88 -23.28 27.27
N SER A 289 26.01 -22.58 27.18
CA SER A 289 26.73 -22.35 25.91
C SER A 289 27.75 -23.48 25.68
N ASP A 290 27.91 -23.94 24.44
CA ASP A 290 28.97 -24.89 24.00
C ASP A 290 28.87 -26.35 24.47
N LEU A 291 27.66 -26.93 24.43
CA LEU A 291 27.40 -28.32 24.78
C LEU A 291 27.99 -29.34 23.77
N ILE A 292 27.86 -29.07 22.46
CA ILE A 292 28.16 -30.02 21.39
C ILE A 292 29.64 -30.50 21.40
N PRO A 293 30.65 -29.62 21.53
CA PRO A 293 32.06 -30.05 21.56
C PRO A 293 32.40 -30.90 22.81
N ARG A 294 31.79 -30.57 23.95
CA ARG A 294 32.03 -31.28 25.23
C ARG A 294 31.36 -32.65 25.28
N LEU A 295 30.16 -32.77 24.69
CA LEU A 295 29.45 -34.04 24.58
C LEU A 295 30.23 -35.05 23.72
N ASN A 296 30.85 -34.59 22.63
CA ASN A 296 31.68 -35.44 21.77
C ASN A 296 32.93 -35.97 22.48
N TYR A 297 33.56 -35.15 23.34
CA TYR A 297 34.66 -35.60 24.20
C TYR A 297 34.20 -36.67 25.20
N MET A 298 33.08 -36.45 25.88
CA MET A 298 32.55 -37.42 26.85
C MET A 298 32.03 -38.73 26.23
N LYS A 299 31.55 -38.69 24.97
CA LYS A 299 31.25 -39.89 24.17
C LYS A 299 32.50 -40.73 23.91
N SER A 300 33.63 -40.11 23.57
CA SER A 300 34.91 -40.81 23.31
C SER A 300 35.48 -41.52 24.55
N LEU A 301 35.13 -41.04 25.75
CA LEU A 301 35.50 -41.65 27.04
C LEU A 301 34.54 -42.76 27.50
N GLY A 302 33.47 -43.05 26.74
CA GLY A 302 32.50 -44.10 27.08
C GLY A 302 31.60 -43.79 28.28
N VAL A 303 31.62 -42.56 28.80
CA VAL A 303 30.88 -42.11 29.99
C VAL A 303 29.43 -41.72 29.67
N VAL A 304 29.13 -41.52 28.39
CA VAL A 304 27.85 -41.00 27.90
C VAL A 304 27.35 -41.85 26.75
N ARG A 305 26.12 -42.35 26.88
CA ARG A 305 25.44 -43.09 25.82
C ARG A 305 24.28 -42.23 25.32
N VAL A 306 24.42 -41.68 24.11
CA VAL A 306 23.33 -40.98 23.43
C VAL A 306 22.46 -42.04 22.75
N MET A 307 21.19 -42.12 23.12
CA MET A 307 20.29 -43.15 22.57
C MET A 307 19.79 -42.72 21.20
N GLU A 308 19.23 -41.51 21.09
CA GLU A 308 18.47 -41.06 19.91
C GLU A 308 18.52 -39.53 19.78
N ASN A 309 18.56 -39.02 18.54
CA ASN A 309 18.54 -37.59 18.23
C ASN A 309 17.43 -37.26 17.20
N PRO A 310 16.15 -37.16 17.59
CA PRO A 310 15.12 -36.76 16.66
C PRO A 310 15.29 -35.29 16.25
N THR A 311 15.31 -35.05 14.93
CA THR A 311 15.32 -33.72 14.33
C THR A 311 14.08 -33.55 13.46
N VAL A 312 13.42 -32.40 13.55
CA VAL A 312 12.21 -32.08 12.78
C VAL A 312 12.19 -30.63 12.37
N SER A 313 11.63 -30.33 11.19
CA SER A 313 11.40 -28.96 10.72
C SER A 313 9.91 -28.73 10.48
N VAL A 314 9.40 -27.58 10.93
CA VAL A 314 7.98 -27.22 10.84
C VAL A 314 7.84 -25.73 10.58
N LYS A 315 6.73 -25.32 9.97
CA LYS A 315 6.40 -23.88 9.81
C LYS A 315 6.12 -23.26 11.16
N ASP A 316 6.37 -21.96 11.28
CA ASP A 316 5.96 -21.17 12.44
C ASP A 316 4.48 -21.42 12.80
N GLY A 317 4.21 -21.76 14.06
CA GLY A 317 2.88 -22.11 14.59
C GLY A 317 2.37 -23.51 14.25
N GLY A 318 3.10 -24.30 13.46
CA GLY A 318 2.74 -25.68 13.13
C GLY A 318 3.13 -26.67 14.23
N GLN A 319 2.47 -27.83 14.28
CA GLN A 319 2.82 -28.92 15.19
C GLN A 319 3.52 -30.05 14.42
N ALA A 320 4.53 -30.65 15.05
CA ALA A 320 5.23 -31.82 14.50
C ALA A 320 5.34 -32.94 15.55
N MET A 321 5.24 -34.19 15.08
CA MET A 321 5.41 -35.40 15.87
C MET A 321 6.38 -36.34 15.15
N VAL A 322 7.39 -36.82 15.87
CA VAL A 322 8.35 -37.84 15.41
C VAL A 322 8.26 -39.02 16.37
N PHE A 323 8.11 -40.23 15.81
CA PHE A 323 8.21 -41.48 16.56
C PHE A 323 9.34 -42.33 15.96
N ALA A 324 10.30 -42.70 16.79
CA ALA A 324 11.40 -43.58 16.44
C ALA A 324 11.40 -44.75 17.42
N GLY A 325 10.99 -45.93 16.94
CA GLY A 325 10.77 -47.07 17.82
C GLY A 325 10.09 -48.25 17.15
N SER A 326 9.66 -49.20 17.97
CA SER A 326 8.90 -50.39 17.58
C SER A 326 7.63 -50.49 18.41
N LYS A 327 6.54 -50.95 17.80
CA LYS A 327 5.33 -51.32 18.53
C LYS A 327 5.42 -52.80 18.87
N ILE A 328 5.41 -53.14 20.15
CA ILE A 328 5.42 -54.53 20.61
C ILE A 328 4.05 -54.89 21.18
N MET A 329 3.67 -56.16 21.08
CA MET A 329 2.43 -56.65 21.68
C MET A 329 2.78 -57.39 22.97
N ILE A 330 2.23 -56.94 24.10
CA ILE A 330 2.45 -57.51 25.42
C ILE A 330 1.16 -58.22 25.88
N PRO A 331 1.25 -59.48 26.35
CA PRO A 331 0.12 -60.16 26.98
C PRO A 331 -0.16 -59.54 28.35
N VAL A 332 -1.36 -59.00 28.54
CA VAL A 332 -1.84 -58.45 29.81
C VAL A 332 -2.88 -59.42 30.40
N ALA A 333 -2.66 -59.86 31.64
CA ALA A 333 -3.62 -60.69 32.35
C ALA A 333 -4.87 -59.87 32.72
N THR A 334 -6.05 -60.39 32.37
CA THR A 334 -7.38 -59.81 32.65
C THR A 334 -8.26 -60.87 33.31
N GLU A 335 -9.37 -60.48 33.93
CA GLU A 335 -10.31 -61.41 34.61
C GLU A 335 -10.90 -62.48 33.65
N GLU A 336 -10.92 -62.22 32.34
CA GLU A 336 -11.41 -63.13 31.29
C GLU A 336 -10.28 -63.90 30.55
N GLY A 337 -9.01 -63.76 30.95
CA GLY A 337 -7.85 -64.42 30.32
C GLY A 337 -6.71 -63.47 29.95
N SER A 338 -5.87 -63.84 28.96
CA SER A 338 -4.75 -62.99 28.50
C SER A 338 -5.17 -62.18 27.27
N LYS A 339 -5.13 -60.84 27.36
CA LYS A 339 -5.42 -59.92 26.25
C LYS A 339 -4.12 -59.30 25.75
N MET A 340 -3.87 -59.41 24.44
CA MET A 340 -2.72 -58.74 23.81
C MET A 340 -2.97 -57.23 23.74
N THR A 341 -2.06 -56.44 24.33
CA THR A 341 -2.08 -54.97 24.28
C THR A 341 -0.84 -54.47 23.56
N THR A 342 -1.00 -53.47 22.71
CA THR A 342 0.12 -52.88 21.95
C THR A 342 0.76 -51.76 22.77
N GLU A 343 2.09 -51.80 22.87
CA GLU A 343 2.90 -50.80 23.57
C GLU A 343 3.98 -50.24 22.64
N ASP A 344 4.12 -48.91 22.65
CA ASP A 344 5.09 -48.19 21.84
C ASP A 344 6.43 -48.11 22.60
N ILE A 345 7.48 -48.75 22.07
CA ILE A 345 8.83 -48.77 22.63
C ILE A 345 9.73 -47.93 21.74
N GLY A 346 10.31 -46.87 22.29
CA GLY A 346 11.16 -45.94 21.55
C GLY A 346 10.98 -44.50 22.03
N VAL A 347 11.36 -43.55 21.18
CA VAL A 347 11.28 -42.12 21.46
C VAL A 347 10.14 -41.49 20.65
N THR A 348 9.22 -40.84 21.35
CA THR A 348 8.20 -39.96 20.78
C THR A 348 8.57 -38.52 21.10
N PHE A 349 8.72 -37.69 20.08
CA PHE A 349 9.02 -36.26 20.20
C PHE A 349 7.92 -35.45 19.54
N MET A 350 7.23 -34.61 20.30
CA MET A 350 6.22 -33.68 19.80
C MET A 350 6.63 -32.26 20.14
N VAL A 351 6.50 -31.36 19.16
CA VAL A 351 6.88 -29.97 19.31
C VAL A 351 5.94 -29.03 18.56
N SER A 352 5.65 -27.88 19.16
CA SER A 352 4.91 -26.77 18.57
C SER A 352 5.69 -25.46 18.77
N PRO A 353 6.49 -25.02 17.79
CA PRO A 353 7.22 -23.77 17.88
C PRO A 353 6.37 -22.56 17.45
N ARG A 354 6.64 -21.41 18.06
CA ARG A 354 6.12 -20.11 17.66
C ARG A 354 7.21 -19.05 17.71
N LYS A 355 7.41 -18.33 16.62
CA LYS A 355 8.43 -17.27 16.51
C LYS A 355 7.95 -15.99 17.23
N ILE A 356 8.82 -15.44 18.07
CA ILE A 356 8.65 -14.15 18.73
C ILE A 356 9.92 -13.34 18.48
N LEU A 357 9.93 -12.51 17.44
CA LEU A 357 11.11 -11.75 17.00
C LEU A 357 12.32 -12.66 16.69
N ASN A 358 13.28 -12.77 17.60
CA ASN A 358 14.48 -13.62 17.49
C ASN A 358 14.49 -14.80 18.49
N GLU A 359 13.41 -14.95 19.25
CA GLU A 359 13.19 -16.02 20.20
C GLU A 359 12.09 -16.95 19.69
N ILE A 360 12.06 -18.17 20.21
CA ILE A 360 11.15 -19.23 19.79
C ILE A 360 10.51 -19.78 21.05
N GLU A 361 9.19 -19.58 21.15
CA GLU A 361 8.36 -20.25 22.15
C GLU A 361 8.13 -21.69 21.69
N LEU A 362 8.44 -22.66 22.54
CA LEU A 362 8.39 -24.08 22.25
C LEU A 362 7.45 -24.80 23.23
N GLY A 363 6.36 -25.35 22.73
CA GLY A 363 5.61 -26.40 23.44
C GLY A 363 6.22 -27.75 23.11
N ILE A 364 6.75 -28.47 24.09
CA ILE A 364 7.50 -29.71 23.87
C ILE A 364 6.93 -30.85 24.72
N GLN A 365 6.80 -32.02 24.12
CA GLN A 365 6.55 -33.28 24.80
C GLN A 365 7.50 -34.37 24.28
N VAL A 366 8.24 -34.99 25.19
CA VAL A 366 9.15 -36.10 24.87
C VAL A 366 8.77 -37.31 25.71
N LYS A 367 8.53 -38.44 25.06
CA LYS A 367 8.25 -39.73 25.71
C LYS A 367 9.30 -40.73 25.28
N VAL A 368 9.92 -41.40 26.23
CA VAL A 368 10.91 -42.45 25.98
C VAL A 368 10.43 -43.71 26.69
N ALA A 369 10.22 -44.77 25.95
CA ALA A 369 9.84 -46.07 26.47
C ALA A 369 10.88 -47.11 26.07
N ALA A 370 11.31 -47.94 27.02
CA ALA A 370 12.26 -49.01 26.81
C ALA A 370 11.79 -50.29 27.50
N LEU A 371 12.27 -51.43 27.01
CA LEU A 371 12.08 -52.70 27.70
C LEU A 371 12.93 -52.72 28.97
N GLY A 372 12.28 -52.92 30.11
CA GLY A 372 12.92 -53.10 31.42
C GLY A 372 13.29 -54.56 31.68
N THR A 373 13.88 -54.83 32.83
CA THR A 373 14.23 -56.20 33.25
C THR A 373 12.96 -57.02 33.48
N PRO A 374 12.79 -58.19 32.81
CA PRO A 374 11.64 -59.06 33.04
C PRO A 374 11.54 -59.47 34.51
N THR A 375 10.32 -59.61 35.03
CA THR A 375 10.13 -60.11 36.40
C THR A 375 10.45 -61.61 36.48
N ALA A 376 10.65 -62.14 37.69
CA ALA A 376 10.88 -63.58 37.90
C ALA A 376 9.73 -64.48 37.40
N ALA A 377 8.54 -63.89 37.16
CA ALA A 377 7.38 -64.56 36.58
C ALA A 377 7.33 -64.50 35.03
N GLY A 378 8.37 -63.94 34.38
CA GLY A 378 8.45 -63.82 32.92
C GLY A 378 7.58 -62.72 32.32
N THR A 379 7.05 -61.79 33.13
CA THR A 379 6.26 -60.66 32.62
C THR A 379 7.16 -59.57 32.05
N PHE A 380 6.72 -58.96 30.95
CA PHE A 380 7.40 -57.81 30.35
C PHE A 380 7.21 -56.58 31.23
N VAL A 381 8.29 -55.85 31.46
CA VAL A 381 8.30 -54.54 32.12
C VAL A 381 8.67 -53.49 31.09
N VAL A 382 7.96 -52.36 31.07
CA VAL A 382 8.27 -51.23 30.19
C VAL A 382 8.64 -50.05 31.08
N ASP A 383 9.90 -49.61 30.99
CA ASP A 383 10.36 -48.38 31.64
C ASP A 383 9.93 -47.19 30.78
N ARG A 384 9.28 -46.20 31.39
CA ARG A 384 8.81 -44.97 30.71
C ARG A 384 9.36 -43.71 31.37
N ASN A 385 9.89 -42.82 30.55
CA ASN A 385 10.32 -41.48 30.92
C ASN A 385 9.54 -40.48 30.05
N GLU A 386 8.82 -39.54 30.68
CA GLU A 386 8.05 -38.53 29.97
C GLU A 386 8.37 -37.13 30.51
N VAL A 387 8.54 -36.17 29.60
CA VAL A 387 8.76 -34.76 29.90
C VAL A 387 7.81 -33.93 29.03
N SER A 388 7.08 -33.01 29.65
CA SER A 388 6.20 -32.06 28.96
C SER A 388 6.46 -30.66 29.53
N THR A 389 6.83 -29.70 28.69
CA THR A 389 7.17 -28.35 29.12
C THR A 389 6.93 -27.30 28.04
N HIS A 390 6.86 -26.03 28.45
CA HIS A 390 6.84 -24.88 27.57
C HIS A 390 8.03 -23.98 27.91
N GLN A 391 8.85 -23.63 26.92
CA GLN A 391 10.05 -22.81 27.13
C GLN A 391 10.27 -21.83 25.98
N ILE A 392 10.92 -20.69 26.28
CA ILE A 392 11.35 -19.72 25.27
C ILE A 392 12.87 -19.85 25.13
N VAL A 393 13.33 -20.02 23.89
CA VAL A 393 14.74 -20.24 23.56
C VAL A 393 15.11 -19.40 22.36
N ARG A 394 16.32 -18.83 22.36
CA ARG A 394 16.84 -18.10 21.19
C ARG A 394 17.21 -19.04 20.06
N SER A 395 17.11 -18.55 18.83
CA SER A 395 17.56 -19.31 17.65
C SER A 395 19.05 -19.68 17.78
N GLY A 396 19.36 -20.97 17.74
CA GLY A 396 20.72 -21.52 17.81
C GLY A 396 21.22 -21.87 19.21
N GLU A 397 20.52 -21.48 20.28
CA GLU A 397 20.88 -21.82 21.66
C GLU A 397 20.25 -23.15 22.10
N SER A 398 20.90 -23.85 23.04
CA SER A 398 20.39 -25.12 23.59
C SER A 398 19.88 -24.95 25.01
N VAL A 399 18.71 -25.53 25.32
CA VAL A 399 18.15 -25.56 26.67
C VAL A 399 17.98 -27.00 27.17
N VAL A 400 18.21 -27.24 28.47
CA VAL A 400 17.82 -28.50 29.12
C VAL A 400 16.36 -28.40 29.52
N ILE A 401 15.53 -29.27 28.96
CA ILE A 401 14.08 -29.26 29.22
C ILE A 401 13.64 -30.26 30.29
N GLY A 402 14.49 -31.23 30.63
CA GLY A 402 14.21 -32.19 31.67
C GLY A 402 15.33 -33.20 31.89
N GLY A 403 15.35 -33.78 33.09
CA GLY A 403 16.24 -34.87 33.46
C GLY A 403 15.81 -35.50 34.79
N ILE A 404 15.94 -36.81 34.91
CA ILE A 404 15.67 -37.55 36.16
C ILE A 404 16.96 -38.23 36.60
N LEU A 405 17.25 -38.12 37.89
CA LEU A 405 18.35 -38.80 38.56
C LEU A 405 17.82 -40.06 39.27
N ARG A 406 18.15 -41.25 38.77
CA ARG A 406 17.81 -42.51 39.42
C ARG A 406 19.05 -43.09 40.08
N THR A 407 18.98 -43.27 41.40
CA THR A 407 20.03 -43.94 42.18
C THR A 407 19.45 -45.22 42.76
N SER A 408 20.07 -46.36 42.48
CA SER A 408 19.77 -47.65 43.11
C SER A 408 21.01 -48.16 43.84
N THR A 409 20.85 -48.54 45.09
CA THR A 409 21.92 -49.10 45.92
C THR A 409 21.54 -50.53 46.26
N ALA A 410 22.30 -51.52 45.76
CA ALA A 410 22.11 -52.92 46.10
C ALA A 410 23.23 -53.36 47.05
N ASN A 411 22.85 -53.74 48.27
CA ASN A 411 23.75 -54.37 49.24
C ASN A 411 23.57 -55.89 49.16
N VAL A 412 24.53 -56.59 48.55
CA VAL A 412 24.55 -58.05 48.57
C VAL A 412 25.36 -58.49 49.80
N ARG A 413 24.70 -59.14 50.77
CA ARG A 413 25.37 -59.88 51.85
C ARG A 413 25.34 -61.35 51.48
N ASP A 414 26.51 -61.95 51.26
CA ASP A 414 26.61 -63.41 51.29
C ASP A 414 26.25 -63.90 52.70
N ARG A 415 25.28 -64.82 52.76
CA ARG A 415 24.97 -65.56 53.97
C ARG A 415 26.01 -66.66 54.11
N GLN A 416 26.65 -66.71 55.28
CA GLN A 416 27.52 -67.81 55.68
C GLN A 416 26.73 -69.13 55.58
N PRO A 417 27.36 -70.25 55.12
CA PRO A 417 26.70 -71.54 55.03
C PRO A 417 26.10 -71.95 56.39
N PRO A 418 24.94 -72.64 56.43
CA PRO A 418 24.20 -72.87 57.68
C PRO A 418 24.94 -73.69 58.74
N GLU A 419 26.00 -74.43 58.38
CA GLU A 419 26.61 -75.47 59.23
C GLU A 419 28.02 -75.14 59.75
N THR A 420 28.37 -73.87 59.94
CA THR A 420 29.62 -73.54 60.64
C THR A 420 29.36 -72.51 61.73
N GLU A 421 29.21 -73.00 62.96
CA GLU A 421 29.23 -72.17 64.17
C GLU A 421 30.51 -71.31 64.17
N ALA A 422 30.34 -70.03 64.46
CA ALA A 422 31.42 -69.06 64.49
C ALA A 422 32.37 -69.37 65.67
N ALA A 423 33.44 -70.12 65.40
CA ALA A 423 34.54 -70.24 66.34
C ALA A 423 35.19 -68.85 66.55
N PRO A 424 35.42 -68.39 67.80
CA PRO A 424 36.09 -67.13 68.07
C PRO A 424 37.60 -67.31 67.87
N GLY A 425 38.03 -67.25 66.61
CA GLY A 425 39.45 -67.24 66.22
C GLY A 425 39.86 -65.88 65.65
N LEU A 426 41.11 -65.48 65.92
CA LEU A 426 41.71 -64.18 65.64
C LEU A 426 41.79 -63.76 64.15
N PHE A 427 41.25 -64.54 63.21
CA PHE A 427 41.22 -64.17 61.79
C PHE A 427 39.92 -64.64 61.11
N THR A 428 39.03 -63.70 60.80
CA THR A 428 37.90 -63.93 59.87
C THR A 428 38.36 -63.49 58.47
N LEU A 429 39.08 -64.36 57.78
CA LEU A 429 39.37 -64.18 56.36
C LEU A 429 38.12 -64.59 55.55
N PHE A 430 37.79 -63.78 54.54
CA PHE A 430 36.68 -63.95 53.57
C PHE A 430 35.30 -63.43 54.03
N LYS A 431 35.20 -62.11 54.23
CA LYS A 431 33.96 -61.37 53.96
C LYS A 431 34.24 -60.33 52.88
N THR A 432 34.04 -60.68 51.62
CA THR A 432 33.96 -59.69 50.54
C THR A 432 32.57 -59.06 50.59
N ARG A 433 32.49 -57.74 50.59
CA ARG A 433 31.23 -57.00 50.49
C ARG A 433 31.17 -56.41 49.09
N ASP A 434 30.29 -56.94 48.25
CA ASP A 434 30.02 -56.34 46.97
C ASP A 434 29.00 -55.21 47.15
N PHE A 435 29.48 -53.99 46.98
CA PHE A 435 28.66 -52.78 46.98
C PHE A 435 28.39 -52.37 45.53
N SER A 436 27.18 -52.60 45.03
CA SER A 436 26.80 -52.14 43.70
C SER A 436 25.91 -50.91 43.81
N MET A 437 26.43 -49.76 43.37
CA MET A 437 25.67 -48.51 43.25
C MET A 437 25.43 -48.23 41.76
N HIS A 438 24.18 -48.30 41.34
CA HIS A 438 23.77 -47.95 39.99
C HIS A 438 23.21 -46.52 39.98
N ARG A 439 23.87 -45.63 39.24
CA ARG A 439 23.36 -44.28 38.94
C ARG A 439 23.06 -44.18 37.45
N ALA A 440 21.78 -44.00 37.14
CA ALA A 440 21.32 -43.66 35.80
C ALA A 440 20.81 -42.22 35.83
N GLN A 441 21.40 -41.35 35.02
CA GLN A 441 20.92 -39.98 34.83
C GLN A 441 20.53 -39.84 33.36
N PHE A 442 19.37 -39.24 33.07
CA PHE A 442 19.07 -38.84 31.69
C PHE A 442 18.83 -37.34 31.61
N MET A 443 19.16 -36.75 30.46
CA MET A 443 18.97 -35.33 30.17
C MET A 443 18.45 -35.19 28.74
N ILE A 444 17.52 -34.24 28.55
CA ILE A 444 16.98 -33.89 27.24
C ILE A 444 17.35 -32.45 26.92
N PHE A 445 18.10 -32.27 25.85
CA PHE A 445 18.49 -30.96 25.33
C PHE A 445 17.70 -30.66 24.07
N ILE A 446 17.33 -29.39 23.90
CA ILE A 446 16.63 -28.93 22.70
C ILE A 446 17.32 -27.70 22.15
N THR A 447 17.52 -27.70 20.83
CA THR A 447 18.14 -26.61 20.09
C THR A 447 17.23 -26.24 18.92
N PRO A 448 16.49 -25.12 18.98
CA PRO A 448 15.73 -24.63 17.85
C PRO A 448 16.58 -23.71 16.96
N ARG A 449 16.31 -23.67 15.66
CA ARG A 449 16.92 -22.78 14.68
C ARG A 449 15.88 -22.25 13.71
N ILE A 450 15.88 -20.94 13.48
CA ILE A 450 15.07 -20.30 12.44
C ILE A 450 15.83 -20.42 11.12
N LEU A 451 15.15 -20.93 10.10
CA LEU A 451 15.67 -21.10 8.74
C LEU A 451 14.88 -20.24 7.77
N GLU A 452 15.60 -19.51 6.91
CA GLU A 452 15.00 -18.66 5.87
C GLU A 452 14.36 -19.49 4.75
N PHE A 453 14.88 -20.70 4.50
CA PHE A 453 14.40 -21.58 3.45
C PHE A 453 14.28 -23.04 3.93
N ALA A 454 13.22 -23.72 3.50
CA ALA A 454 13.05 -25.16 3.76
C ALA A 454 14.18 -26.02 3.16
N LYS A 455 14.88 -25.54 2.13
CA LYS A 455 16.05 -26.23 1.56
C LYS A 455 17.21 -26.33 2.56
N ASP A 456 17.35 -25.36 3.46
CA ASP A 456 18.45 -25.28 4.41
C ASP A 456 18.28 -26.28 5.55
N ALA A 457 17.02 -26.61 5.89
CA ALA A 457 16.71 -27.71 6.81
C ALA A 457 17.20 -29.06 6.26
N ASN A 458 17.14 -29.21 4.93
CA ASN A 458 17.48 -30.45 4.26
C ASN A 458 18.99 -30.62 4.03
N SER A 459 19.79 -29.55 3.95
CA SER A 459 21.24 -29.69 3.76
C SER A 459 21.91 -30.33 4.97
N GLU A 460 21.56 -29.92 6.19
CA GLU A 460 22.15 -30.48 7.41
C GLU A 460 21.70 -31.94 7.64
N LEU A 461 20.44 -32.28 7.30
CA LEU A 461 19.95 -33.65 7.31
C LEU A 461 20.64 -34.52 6.24
N LYS A 462 20.90 -33.98 5.05
CA LYS A 462 21.62 -34.69 3.97
C LYS A 462 23.04 -35.04 4.39
N ASP A 463 23.75 -34.10 5.01
CA ASP A 463 25.10 -34.32 5.52
C ASP A 463 25.10 -35.34 6.67
N TYR A 464 24.11 -35.26 7.57
CA TYR A 464 23.96 -36.19 8.69
C TYR A 464 23.65 -37.63 8.26
N PHE A 465 22.81 -37.81 7.24
CA PHE A 465 22.41 -39.13 6.71
C PHE A 465 23.22 -39.61 5.51
N ASN A 466 24.26 -38.86 5.11
CA ASN A 466 25.10 -39.14 3.93
C ASN A 466 24.29 -39.43 2.65
N LEU A 467 23.20 -38.67 2.44
CA LEU A 467 22.27 -38.87 1.33
C LEU A 467 22.82 -38.18 0.07
N GLN A 468 23.21 -38.95 -0.95
CA GLN A 468 23.58 -38.41 -2.26
C GLN A 468 22.33 -38.01 -3.06
N GLU A 469 22.34 -36.83 -3.67
CA GLU A 469 21.31 -36.43 -4.63
C GLU A 469 21.39 -37.29 -5.89
N VAL A 470 20.47 -38.24 -6.04
CA VAL A 470 20.23 -38.88 -7.33
C VAL A 470 19.44 -37.89 -8.18
N TYR A 471 20.15 -37.02 -8.91
CA TYR A 471 19.51 -36.25 -9.98
C TYR A 471 19.02 -37.26 -11.04
N PRO A 472 17.78 -37.16 -11.53
CA PRO A 472 17.42 -37.84 -12.76
C PRO A 472 18.38 -37.34 -13.86
N PRO A 473 18.91 -38.24 -14.72
CA PRO A 473 19.81 -37.82 -15.78
C PRO A 473 19.12 -36.75 -16.62
N LYS A 474 19.82 -35.63 -16.85
CA LYS A 474 19.32 -34.54 -17.70
C LYS A 474 18.89 -35.17 -19.03
N ALA A 475 17.63 -35.00 -19.41
CA ALA A 475 17.16 -35.38 -20.72
C ALA A 475 18.07 -34.70 -21.75
N THR A 476 18.88 -35.50 -22.44
CA THR A 476 19.59 -35.06 -23.64
C THR A 476 18.53 -34.63 -24.63
N THR A 477 18.36 -33.33 -24.80
CA THR A 477 17.64 -32.79 -25.96
C THR A 477 18.48 -33.14 -27.18
N GLU A 478 18.18 -34.29 -27.78
CA GLU A 478 18.60 -34.55 -29.15
C GLU A 478 17.98 -33.45 -30.02
N ARG A 479 18.82 -32.55 -30.52
CA ARG A 479 18.47 -31.68 -31.63
C ARG A 479 18.28 -32.57 -32.85
N GLY A 480 17.01 -32.92 -33.12
CA GLY A 480 16.59 -33.42 -34.41
C GLY A 480 16.77 -32.35 -35.48
N GLN A 481 17.27 -32.80 -36.63
CA GLN A 481 17.65 -32.07 -37.83
C GLN A 481 16.52 -31.27 -38.48
#